data_AF-A0AAV9N4F3-F1
#
_entry.id   AF-A0AAV9N4F3-F1
#
_cell.length_a   1.000
_cell.length_b   1.000
_cell.length_c   1.000
_cell.angle_alpha   90.00
_cell.angle_beta   90.00
_cell.angle_gamma   90.00
#
_symmetry.space_group_name_H-M   'P 1'
#
loop_
_entity.id
_entity.type
_entity.pdbx_description
1 polymer ?
#
loop_
_entity_poly.entity_id
_entity_poly.type
_entity_poly.pdbx_seq_one_letter_code
_entity_poly.pdbx_strand_id
1 'polypeptide(L)'
;MTPEQKDIGQYWWNINIPESQWTPECPEFLVGQTAKNIGILSRNPDEDRRRFNWEEVQEFAKTNRIHHFERSASALRAYLEYMHHLKKTYGSVLAFIQHQRLHWDEIVPSSDKHFSNPADFKVLYNDWPYHIDEDITHLIVWTKWQMDDEPATEEPTAETRREIEEFIVKTFCEPNAGVTRRIERDRIVWFKNWKSLKSVHALGG
;
A
#
# COMPACT_ATOMS: atom_id res chain seq x y z
N MET A 1 18.62 -10.23 32.87
CA MET A 1 18.03 -8.90 32.64
C MET A 1 18.13 -8.06 33.90
N THR A 2 18.62 -6.83 33.80
CA THR A 2 18.58 -5.85 34.89
C THR A 2 17.15 -5.32 35.09
N PRO A 3 16.81 -4.74 36.26
CA PRO A 3 15.49 -4.12 36.48
C PRO A 3 15.13 -3.06 35.44
N GLU A 4 16.12 -2.28 34.97
CA GLU A 4 15.96 -1.27 33.91
C GLU A 4 15.60 -1.89 32.54
N GLN A 5 16.14 -3.08 32.20
CA GLN A 5 15.78 -3.79 30.97
C GLN A 5 14.33 -4.31 30.98
N LYS A 6 13.80 -4.66 32.17
CA LYS A 6 12.39 -5.09 32.31
C LYS A 6 11.39 -3.94 32.14
N ASP A 7 11.82 -2.70 32.33
CA ASP A 7 10.96 -1.52 32.23
C ASP A 7 10.79 -1.09 30.77
N ILE A 8 11.88 -1.05 29.99
CA ILE A 8 11.83 -0.59 28.60
C ILE A 8 11.13 -1.57 27.65
N GLY A 9 11.05 -2.86 27.99
CA GLY A 9 10.34 -3.87 27.20
C GLY A 9 8.83 -3.65 27.11
N GLN A 10 8.27 -2.83 28.01
CA GLN A 10 6.85 -2.46 28.01
C GLN A 10 6.53 -1.31 27.04
N TYR A 11 7.56 -0.62 26.53
CA TYR A 11 7.36 0.44 25.56
C TYR A 11 6.80 -0.13 24.27
N TRP A 12 5.76 0.51 23.74
CA TRP A 12 5.04 0.01 22.58
C TRP A 12 5.94 -0.19 21.34
N TRP A 13 7.05 0.57 21.23
CA TRP A 13 8.03 0.43 20.15
C TRP A 13 9.04 -0.71 20.38
N ASN A 14 9.06 -1.34 21.56
CA ASN A 14 9.88 -2.50 21.89
C ASN A 14 9.07 -3.82 21.89
N ILE A 15 7.75 -3.75 21.76
CA ILE A 15 6.88 -4.93 21.60
C ILE A 15 7.18 -5.60 20.24
N ASN A 16 7.13 -6.94 20.21
CA ASN A 16 7.34 -7.78 19.01
C ASN A 16 8.72 -7.67 18.35
N ILE A 17 9.72 -7.12 19.04
CA ILE A 17 11.11 -7.13 18.56
C ILE A 17 12.03 -7.81 19.58
N PRO A 18 13.14 -8.41 19.13
CA PRO A 18 14.11 -9.04 20.03
C PRO A 18 14.66 -8.06 21.06
N GLU A 19 14.96 -8.53 22.26
CA GLU A 19 15.54 -7.69 23.35
C GLU A 19 16.82 -6.97 22.92
N SER A 20 17.59 -7.57 22.01
CA SER A 20 18.81 -6.98 21.46
C SER A 20 18.57 -5.71 20.64
N GLN A 21 17.31 -5.41 20.28
CA GLN A 21 16.90 -4.25 19.50
C GLN A 21 16.12 -3.22 20.33
N TRP A 22 15.95 -3.46 21.64
CA TRP A 22 15.18 -2.53 22.48
C TRP A 22 15.93 -1.22 22.68
N THR A 23 15.18 -0.12 22.58
CA THR A 23 15.70 1.23 22.79
C THR A 23 14.96 1.92 23.94
N PRO A 24 15.67 2.67 24.80
CA PRO A 24 15.02 3.44 25.86
C PRO A 24 14.20 4.60 25.30
N GLU A 25 14.66 5.22 24.20
CA GLU A 25 13.91 6.26 23.49
C GLU A 25 13.16 5.68 22.28
N CYS A 26 12.02 6.30 21.93
CA CYS A 26 11.28 5.95 20.72
C CYS A 26 12.11 6.28 19.47
N PRO A 27 12.35 5.31 18.57
CA PRO A 27 13.10 5.54 17.33
C PRO A 27 12.49 6.67 16.49
N GLU A 28 13.31 7.48 15.84
CA GLU A 28 12.85 8.66 15.06
C GLU A 28 11.77 8.32 14.02
N PHE A 29 11.86 7.16 13.37
CA PHE A 29 10.88 6.72 12.37
C PHE A 29 9.52 6.30 12.97
N LEU A 30 9.43 6.13 14.30
CA LEU A 30 8.24 5.78 15.06
C LEU A 30 7.65 6.96 15.84
N VAL A 31 8.31 8.12 15.84
CA VAL A 31 7.76 9.33 16.45
C VAL A 31 6.54 9.82 15.67
N GLY A 32 5.48 10.21 16.39
CA GLY A 32 4.28 10.81 15.79
C GLY A 32 3.35 9.82 15.05
N GLN A 33 3.49 8.51 15.29
CA GLN A 33 2.62 7.51 14.68
C GLN A 33 1.17 7.61 15.15
N THR A 34 0.23 7.24 14.29
CA THR A 34 -1.19 7.25 14.60
C THR A 34 -1.55 6.18 15.63
N ALA A 35 -2.67 6.36 16.34
CA ALA A 35 -3.20 5.35 17.27
C ALA A 35 -3.42 3.98 16.58
N LYS A 36 -3.82 3.97 15.30
CA LYS A 36 -3.93 2.75 14.50
C LYS A 36 -2.56 2.06 14.35
N ASN A 37 -1.52 2.80 13.95
CA ASN A 37 -0.19 2.23 13.76
C ASN A 37 0.41 1.74 15.08
N ILE A 38 0.29 2.51 16.17
CA ILE A 38 0.71 2.09 17.51
C ILE A 38 -0.02 0.81 17.91
N GLY A 39 -1.34 0.76 17.69
CA GLY A 39 -2.15 -0.42 17.95
C GLY A 39 -1.73 -1.64 17.13
N ILE A 40 -1.34 -1.49 15.87
CA ILE A 40 -0.81 -2.60 15.06
C ILE A 40 0.55 -3.07 15.59
N LEU A 41 1.45 -2.15 15.91
CA LEU A 41 2.81 -2.45 16.37
C LEU A 41 2.83 -3.11 17.76
N SER A 42 1.80 -2.88 18.58
CA SER A 42 1.66 -3.39 19.95
C SER A 42 0.88 -4.70 20.09
N ARG A 43 0.43 -5.31 18.98
CA ARG A 43 -0.36 -6.56 18.99
C ARG A 43 0.49 -7.81 19.23
N ASN A 44 -0.11 -9.00 19.19
CA ASN A 44 0.65 -10.25 19.19
C ASN A 44 1.62 -10.34 17.99
N PRO A 45 2.68 -11.16 18.09
CA PRO A 45 3.60 -11.44 17.00
C PRO A 45 2.89 -11.85 15.71
N ASP A 46 3.56 -11.62 14.59
CA ASP A 46 2.98 -11.85 13.26
C ASP A 46 2.57 -13.31 13.02
N GLU A 47 3.30 -14.26 13.59
CA GLU A 47 3.02 -15.70 13.51
C GLU A 47 1.67 -16.09 14.12
N ASP A 48 1.20 -15.32 15.10
CA ASP A 48 -0.08 -15.56 15.78
C ASP A 48 -1.27 -14.91 15.05
N ARG A 49 -1.01 -14.13 14.00
CA ARG A 49 -2.04 -13.38 13.27
C ARG A 49 -2.45 -14.11 12.00
N ARG A 50 -3.71 -14.52 11.96
CA ARG A 50 -4.35 -15.00 10.73
C ARG A 50 -4.31 -13.93 9.63
N ARG A 51 -3.94 -14.35 8.43
CA ARG A 51 -4.01 -13.56 7.19
C ARG A 51 -5.45 -13.46 6.70
N PHE A 52 -5.82 -12.34 6.07
CA PHE A 52 -7.11 -12.26 5.38
C PHE A 52 -7.13 -13.17 4.16
N ASN A 53 -8.13 -14.03 4.04
CA ASN A 53 -8.30 -14.92 2.90
C ASN A 53 -8.89 -14.18 1.69
N TRP A 54 -9.05 -14.90 0.57
CA TRP A 54 -9.55 -14.28 -0.66
C TRP A 54 -10.97 -13.73 -0.51
N GLU A 55 -11.87 -14.46 0.14
CA GLU A 55 -13.27 -14.04 0.33
C GLU A 55 -13.36 -12.73 1.12
N GLU A 56 -12.57 -12.59 2.19
CA GLU A 56 -12.49 -11.37 2.99
C GLU A 56 -11.90 -10.20 2.21
N VAL A 57 -10.83 -10.45 1.44
CA VAL A 57 -10.22 -9.42 0.57
C VAL A 57 -11.25 -8.95 -0.47
N GLN A 58 -12.01 -9.86 -1.06
CA GLN A 58 -13.09 -9.52 -1.98
C GLN A 58 -14.19 -8.72 -1.29
N GLU A 59 -14.63 -9.13 -0.10
CA GLU A 59 -15.65 -8.42 0.67
C GLU A 59 -15.21 -6.98 0.96
N PHE A 60 -14.01 -6.79 1.51
CA PHE A 60 -13.50 -5.47 1.87
C PHE A 60 -13.35 -4.55 0.66
N ALA A 61 -12.86 -5.07 -0.47
CA ALA A 61 -12.74 -4.30 -1.69
C ALA A 61 -14.11 -3.92 -2.26
N LYS A 62 -15.07 -4.86 -2.34
CA LYS A 62 -16.41 -4.63 -2.92
C LYS A 62 -17.28 -3.72 -2.05
N THR A 63 -17.13 -3.78 -0.73
CA THR A 63 -17.92 -2.98 0.23
C THR A 63 -17.22 -1.70 0.66
N ASN A 64 -16.09 -1.36 0.02
CA ASN A 64 -15.29 -0.18 0.34
C ASN A 64 -14.84 -0.10 1.82
N ARG A 65 -14.66 -1.25 2.47
CA ARG A 65 -14.13 -1.35 3.85
C ARG A 65 -12.61 -1.52 3.88
N ILE A 66 -11.92 -0.80 3.01
CA ILE A 66 -10.47 -0.97 2.79
C ILE A 66 -9.62 -0.59 4.01
N HIS A 67 -10.20 0.10 5.00
CA HIS A 67 -9.55 0.42 6.25
C HIS A 67 -9.20 -0.82 7.10
N HIS A 68 -9.82 -1.98 6.84
CA HIS A 68 -9.44 -3.26 7.46
C HIS A 68 -8.12 -3.80 6.93
N PHE A 69 -7.67 -3.38 5.74
CA PHE A 69 -6.38 -3.77 5.26
C PHE A 69 -5.29 -3.15 6.13
N GLU A 70 -4.47 -4.02 6.71
CA GLU A 70 -3.37 -3.68 7.60
C GLU A 70 -2.15 -4.51 7.22
N ARG A 71 -0.97 -4.00 7.56
CA ARG A 71 0.26 -4.78 7.53
C ARG A 71 0.41 -5.57 8.82
N SER A 72 1.24 -6.60 8.78
CA SER A 72 1.74 -7.24 9.99
C SER A 72 2.55 -6.22 10.83
N ALA A 73 2.78 -6.51 12.11
CA ALA A 73 3.54 -5.60 12.98
C ALA A 73 4.97 -5.42 12.46
N SER A 74 5.65 -6.50 12.07
CA SER A 74 7.03 -6.41 11.54
C SER A 74 7.06 -5.68 10.19
N ALA A 75 6.13 -5.99 9.29
CA ALA A 75 6.05 -5.33 7.99
C ALA A 75 5.70 -3.84 8.11
N LEU A 76 4.83 -3.46 9.05
CA LEU A 76 4.54 -2.05 9.32
C LEU A 76 5.77 -1.32 9.88
N ARG A 77 6.49 -1.94 10.82
CA ARG A 77 7.71 -1.33 11.40
C ARG A 77 8.75 -1.07 10.30
N ALA A 78 9.06 -2.09 9.52
CA ALA A 78 10.04 -1.99 8.44
C ALA A 78 9.58 -1.02 7.34
N TYR A 79 8.28 -0.96 7.04
CA TYR A 79 7.71 0.03 6.15
C TYR A 79 7.96 1.46 6.64
N LEU A 80 7.68 1.74 7.92
CA LEU A 80 7.86 3.07 8.50
C LEU A 80 9.33 3.49 8.52
N GLU A 81 10.23 2.57 8.87
CA GLU A 81 11.67 2.78 8.82
C GLU A 81 12.14 3.10 7.40
N TYR A 82 11.69 2.31 6.41
CA TYR A 82 12.00 2.54 5.01
C TYR A 82 11.47 3.89 4.50
N MET A 83 10.23 4.26 4.85
CA MET A 83 9.65 5.56 4.49
C MET A 83 10.44 6.72 5.11
N HIS A 84 10.90 6.58 6.36
CA HIS A 84 11.76 7.56 7.01
C HIS A 84 13.10 7.69 6.28
N HIS A 85 13.75 6.58 5.94
CA HIS A 85 14.97 6.57 5.16
C HIS A 85 14.78 7.26 3.81
N LEU A 86 13.71 6.95 3.07
CA LEU A 86 13.43 7.57 1.78
C LEU A 86 13.26 9.09 1.89
N LYS A 87 12.55 9.57 2.91
CA LYS A 87 12.40 11.02 3.14
C LYS A 87 13.75 11.69 3.39
N LYS A 88 14.62 11.06 4.18
CA LYS A 88 15.95 11.59 4.49
C LYS A 88 16.88 11.60 3.27
N THR A 89 16.83 10.55 2.45
CA THR A 89 17.73 10.37 1.31
C THR A 89 17.28 11.12 0.06
N TYR A 90 15.97 11.17 -0.22
CA TYR A 90 15.42 11.72 -1.48
C TYR A 90 14.60 13.01 -1.27
N GLY A 91 14.55 13.54 -0.05
CA GLY A 91 13.73 14.70 0.32
C GLY A 91 12.23 14.41 0.44
N SER A 92 11.70 13.50 -0.37
CA SER A 92 10.33 12.99 -0.24
C SER A 92 10.18 11.58 -0.79
N VAL A 93 9.20 10.82 -0.26
CA VAL A 93 8.82 9.51 -0.81
C VAL A 93 8.30 9.65 -2.24
N LEU A 94 7.61 10.77 -2.53
CA LEU A 94 7.05 11.06 -3.84
C LEU A 94 8.13 11.17 -4.92
N ALA A 95 9.19 11.94 -4.64
CA ALA A 95 10.34 12.09 -5.54
C ALA A 95 11.04 10.75 -5.79
N PHE A 96 11.21 9.93 -4.74
CA PHE A 96 11.73 8.58 -4.89
C PHE A 96 10.85 7.72 -5.82
N ILE A 97 9.53 7.70 -5.59
CA ILE A 97 8.61 6.91 -6.42
C ILE A 97 8.65 7.39 -7.86
N GLN A 98 8.54 8.70 -8.11
CA GLN A 98 8.55 9.25 -9.47
C GLN A 98 9.85 8.90 -10.21
N HIS A 99 11.01 9.23 -9.66
CA HIS A 99 12.27 9.15 -10.41
C HIS A 99 12.95 7.79 -10.32
N GLN A 100 12.84 7.08 -9.19
CA GLN A 100 13.53 5.81 -8.96
C GLN A 100 12.66 4.59 -9.25
N ARG A 101 11.35 4.66 -8.98
CA ARG A 101 10.44 3.51 -9.18
C ARG A 101 9.73 3.56 -10.52
N LEU A 102 9.18 4.72 -10.86
CA LEU A 102 8.37 4.89 -12.07
C LEU A 102 9.25 5.25 -13.27
N HIS A 103 10.33 6.01 -13.04
CA HIS A 103 11.17 6.62 -14.08
C HIS A 103 10.36 7.57 -14.96
N TRP A 104 9.54 8.40 -14.32
CA TRP A 104 8.78 9.46 -14.99
C TRP A 104 9.49 10.79 -14.81
N ASP A 105 9.94 11.37 -15.92
CA ASP A 105 10.46 12.73 -15.94
C ASP A 105 9.35 13.72 -15.58
N GLU A 106 8.16 13.51 -16.15
CA GLU A 106 6.96 14.31 -15.92
C GLU A 106 5.76 13.43 -15.55
N ILE A 107 4.87 14.01 -14.74
CA ILE A 107 3.63 13.37 -14.28
C ILE A 107 2.39 13.84 -15.04
N VAL A 108 2.59 14.56 -16.13
CA VAL A 108 1.50 15.00 -16.99
C VAL A 108 1.08 13.84 -17.91
N PRO A 109 -0.22 13.48 -17.92
CA PRO A 109 -0.79 12.59 -18.92
C PRO A 109 -0.45 12.97 -20.37
N SER A 110 -0.20 11.98 -21.22
CA SER A 110 -0.03 12.23 -22.66
C SER A 110 -1.34 12.43 -23.42
N SER A 111 -2.48 12.07 -22.81
CA SER A 111 -3.82 12.25 -23.37
C SER A 111 -4.89 12.29 -22.27
N ASP A 112 -6.07 12.82 -22.60
CA ASP A 112 -7.22 12.82 -21.69
C ASP A 112 -7.82 11.43 -21.48
N LYS A 113 -7.57 10.47 -22.39
CA LYS A 113 -8.12 9.13 -22.28
C LYS A 113 -7.26 8.27 -21.35
N HIS A 114 -7.85 7.80 -20.26
CA HIS A 114 -7.19 6.88 -19.33
C HIS A 114 -6.74 5.58 -20.01
N PHE A 115 -5.60 5.05 -19.56
CA PHE A 115 -5.02 3.76 -20.00
C PHE A 115 -4.79 3.62 -21.51
N SER A 116 -4.74 4.73 -22.26
CA SER A 116 -4.51 4.74 -23.70
C SER A 116 -3.03 4.61 -24.06
N ASN A 117 -2.15 5.21 -23.25
CA ASN A 117 -0.69 5.19 -23.44
C ASN A 117 -0.01 4.38 -22.31
N PRO A 118 0.73 3.31 -22.63
CA PRO A 118 1.52 2.55 -21.66
C PRO A 118 2.57 3.37 -20.89
N ALA A 119 2.99 4.54 -21.40
CA ALA A 119 3.95 5.42 -20.72
C ALA A 119 3.35 6.16 -19.50
N ASP A 120 2.03 6.16 -19.36
CA ASP A 120 1.31 6.95 -18.37
C ASP A 120 0.78 6.12 -17.18
N PHE A 121 1.04 4.82 -17.19
CA PHE A 121 0.78 3.96 -16.03
C PHE A 121 1.88 2.93 -15.84
N LYS A 122 1.99 2.41 -14.62
CA LYS A 122 2.91 1.31 -14.29
C LYS A 122 2.27 0.36 -13.31
N VAL A 123 2.28 -0.93 -13.65
CA VAL A 123 1.85 -2.01 -12.76
C VAL A 123 3.08 -2.55 -12.06
N LEU A 124 3.10 -2.50 -10.73
CA LEU A 124 4.21 -2.97 -9.90
C LEU A 124 3.70 -3.91 -8.82
N TYR A 125 4.54 -4.85 -8.41
CA TYR A 125 4.32 -5.54 -7.14
C TYR A 125 4.42 -4.53 -5.98
N ASN A 126 3.55 -4.67 -5.00
CA ASN A 126 3.63 -3.88 -3.78
C ASN A 126 4.82 -4.39 -2.95
N ASP A 127 5.84 -3.56 -2.72
CA ASP A 127 6.99 -3.94 -1.89
C ASP A 127 6.60 -4.11 -0.41
N TRP A 128 5.46 -3.52 -0.02
CA TRP A 128 4.95 -3.50 1.34
C TRP A 128 3.50 -3.98 1.35
N PRO A 129 3.25 -5.26 1.02
CA PRO A 129 1.92 -5.82 0.90
C PRO A 129 1.20 -5.83 2.25
N TYR A 130 -0.12 -6.04 2.19
CA TYR A 130 -0.96 -6.19 3.37
C TYR A 130 -0.82 -7.61 3.95
N HIS A 131 -1.28 -7.80 5.18
CA HIS A 131 -1.32 -9.09 5.86
C HIS A 131 -2.46 -9.96 5.33
N ILE A 132 -2.36 -10.32 4.05
CA ILE A 132 -3.30 -11.16 3.31
C ILE A 132 -2.64 -12.50 2.99
N ASP A 133 -3.45 -13.46 2.54
CA ASP A 133 -3.00 -14.80 2.17
C ASP A 133 -1.85 -14.75 1.15
N GLU A 134 -0.88 -15.65 1.29
CA GLU A 134 0.36 -15.66 0.50
C GLU A 134 0.10 -16.02 -0.97
N ASP A 135 -1.01 -16.72 -1.24
CA ASP A 135 -1.48 -17.01 -2.59
C ASP A 135 -2.11 -15.78 -3.28
N ILE A 136 -2.30 -14.66 -2.58
CA ILE A 136 -2.86 -13.43 -3.13
C ILE A 136 -1.75 -12.44 -3.48
N THR A 137 -1.63 -12.13 -4.77
CA THR A 137 -0.66 -11.13 -5.25
C THR A 137 -1.20 -9.71 -5.09
N HIS A 138 -0.48 -8.88 -4.33
CA HIS A 138 -0.81 -7.45 -4.17
C HIS A 138 -0.02 -6.60 -5.17
N LEU A 139 -0.73 -6.05 -6.17
CA LEU A 139 -0.18 -5.11 -7.16
C LEU A 139 -0.60 -3.67 -6.84
N ILE A 140 0.23 -2.71 -7.26
CA ILE A 140 -0.11 -1.29 -7.31
C ILE A 140 -0.10 -0.85 -8.77
N VAL A 141 -1.15 -0.17 -9.18
CA VAL A 141 -1.22 0.52 -10.47
C VAL A 141 -1.00 2.00 -10.22
N TRP A 142 0.13 2.53 -10.70
CA TRP A 142 0.41 3.96 -10.71
C TRP A 142 -0.09 4.56 -12.01
N THR A 143 -0.72 5.73 -11.92
CA THR A 143 -1.22 6.48 -13.08
C THR A 143 -0.78 7.94 -13.00
N LYS A 144 -0.54 8.57 -14.16
CA LYS A 144 -0.34 10.02 -14.25
C LYS A 144 -1.63 10.82 -14.10
N TRP A 145 -2.76 10.22 -14.49
CA TRP A 145 -4.10 10.81 -14.30
C TRP A 145 -4.55 10.74 -12.85
N GLN A 146 -5.34 11.74 -12.47
CA GLN A 146 -6.18 11.69 -11.28
C GLN A 146 -7.47 10.94 -11.62
N MET A 147 -7.92 10.06 -10.73
CA MET A 147 -9.22 9.41 -10.88
C MET A 147 -10.33 10.41 -10.55
N ASP A 148 -11.30 10.56 -11.45
CA ASP A 148 -12.50 11.34 -11.22
C ASP A 148 -13.40 10.63 -10.21
N ASP A 149 -13.72 11.37 -9.15
CA ASP A 149 -14.48 10.88 -8.01
C ASP A 149 -15.85 11.54 -7.94
N GLU A 150 -16.85 10.76 -7.53
CA GLU A 150 -18.17 11.25 -7.16
C GLU A 150 -18.05 12.23 -5.97
N PRO A 151 -18.46 13.50 -6.10
CA PRO A 151 -18.22 14.51 -5.07
C PRO A 151 -18.81 14.16 -3.70
N ALA A 152 -19.85 13.33 -3.66
CA ALA A 152 -20.56 12.96 -2.44
C ALA A 152 -19.92 11.78 -1.68
N THR A 153 -19.24 10.87 -2.38
CA THR A 153 -18.74 9.61 -1.80
C THR A 153 -17.23 9.44 -1.93
N GLU A 154 -16.59 10.33 -2.69
CA GLU A 154 -15.21 10.21 -3.18
C GLU A 154 -14.97 8.93 -4.03
N GLU A 155 -15.99 8.11 -4.29
CA GLU A 155 -15.82 6.88 -5.07
C GLU A 155 -15.59 7.17 -6.56
N PRO A 156 -14.83 6.32 -7.27
CA PRO A 156 -14.65 6.48 -8.71
C PRO A 156 -16.00 6.53 -9.43
N THR A 157 -16.15 7.50 -10.33
CA THR A 157 -17.35 7.65 -11.16
C THR A 157 -17.66 6.38 -11.94
N ALA A 158 -18.91 6.22 -12.39
CA ALA A 158 -19.31 5.06 -13.20
C ALA A 158 -18.43 4.90 -14.47
N GLU A 159 -18.03 6.02 -15.08
CA GLU A 159 -17.12 6.03 -16.22
C GLU A 159 -15.71 5.57 -15.84
N THR A 160 -15.12 6.13 -14.77
CA THR A 160 -13.80 5.69 -14.27
C THR A 160 -13.79 4.20 -13.93
N ARG A 161 -14.87 3.69 -13.31
CA ARG A 161 -15.01 2.25 -13.00
C ARG A 161 -15.02 1.39 -14.26
N ARG A 162 -15.74 1.82 -15.32
CA ARG A 162 -15.76 1.13 -16.62
C ARG A 162 -14.37 1.08 -17.24
N GLU A 163 -13.63 2.19 -17.22
CA GLU A 163 -12.28 2.25 -17.79
C GLU A 163 -11.28 1.37 -17.04
N ILE A 164 -11.36 1.33 -15.70
CA ILE A 164 -10.55 0.43 -14.88
C ILE A 164 -10.89 -1.04 -15.19
N GLU A 165 -12.17 -1.36 -15.37
CA GLU A 165 -12.61 -2.71 -15.73
C GLU A 165 -12.04 -3.14 -17.09
N GLU A 166 -12.14 -2.27 -18.10
CA GLU A 166 -11.56 -2.49 -19.44
C GLU A 166 -10.04 -2.68 -19.36
N PHE A 167 -9.36 -1.85 -18.56
CA PHE A 167 -7.94 -1.98 -18.30
C PHE A 167 -7.59 -3.34 -17.68
N ILE A 168 -8.31 -3.79 -16.65
CA ILE A 168 -8.07 -5.07 -15.98
C ILE A 168 -8.24 -6.23 -16.95
N VAL A 169 -9.35 -6.25 -17.70
CA VAL A 169 -9.65 -7.32 -18.65
C VAL A 169 -8.55 -7.41 -19.71
N LYS A 170 -8.21 -6.29 -20.34
CA LYS A 170 -7.18 -6.22 -21.38
C LYS A 170 -5.79 -6.60 -20.86
N THR A 171 -5.47 -6.22 -19.62
CA THR A 171 -4.12 -6.39 -19.05
C THR A 171 -3.90 -7.77 -18.47
N PHE A 172 -4.89 -8.38 -17.81
CA PHE A 172 -4.71 -9.61 -17.02
C PHE A 172 -5.55 -10.81 -17.49
N CYS A 173 -6.68 -10.57 -18.16
CA CYS A 173 -7.62 -11.62 -18.55
C CYS A 173 -7.45 -12.04 -20.01
N GLU A 174 -7.14 -11.09 -20.89
CA GLU A 174 -6.97 -11.30 -22.33
C GLU A 174 -5.53 -11.70 -22.71
N PRO A 175 -5.34 -12.44 -23.83
CA PRO A 175 -4.02 -12.67 -24.37
C PRO A 175 -3.39 -11.36 -24.86
N ASN A 176 -2.23 -10.99 -24.30
CA ASN A 176 -1.44 -9.85 -24.73
C ASN A 176 0.06 -10.18 -24.72
N ALA A 177 0.87 -9.31 -25.30
CA ALA A 177 2.33 -9.45 -25.38
C ALA A 177 2.97 -9.25 -23.99
N GLY A 178 2.88 -10.27 -23.13
CA GLY A 178 3.45 -10.24 -21.78
C GLY A 178 2.78 -11.19 -20.79
N VAL A 179 1.51 -11.56 -21.01
CA VAL A 179 0.77 -12.46 -20.12
C VAL A 179 0.86 -13.91 -20.61
N THR A 180 1.63 -14.73 -19.90
CA THR A 180 1.75 -16.18 -20.16
C THR A 180 0.61 -16.99 -19.54
N ARG A 181 -0.07 -16.45 -18.53
CA ARG A 181 -1.19 -17.09 -17.83
C ARG A 181 -2.35 -16.12 -17.66
N ARG A 182 -3.49 -16.43 -18.29
CA ARG A 182 -4.73 -15.68 -18.12
C ARG A 182 -5.26 -15.86 -16.71
N ILE A 183 -5.71 -14.76 -16.10
CA ILE A 183 -6.40 -14.78 -14.82
C ILE A 183 -7.90 -14.58 -15.08
N GLU A 184 -8.73 -15.41 -14.46
CA GLU A 184 -10.18 -15.24 -14.53
C GLU A 184 -10.58 -13.96 -13.82
N ARG A 185 -11.56 -13.22 -14.38
CA ARG A 185 -11.89 -11.88 -13.88
C ARG A 185 -12.32 -11.89 -12.41
N ASP A 186 -13.03 -12.92 -11.96
CA ASP A 186 -13.48 -13.10 -10.58
C ASP A 186 -12.33 -13.33 -9.58
N ARG A 187 -11.13 -13.70 -10.06
CA ARG A 187 -9.89 -13.80 -9.28
C ARG A 187 -9.12 -12.47 -9.18
N ILE A 188 -9.73 -11.37 -9.59
CA ILE A 188 -9.16 -10.02 -9.48
C ILE A 188 -10.14 -9.14 -8.72
N VAL A 189 -9.64 -8.40 -7.73
CA VAL A 189 -10.35 -7.27 -7.13
C VAL A 189 -9.44 -6.07 -7.09
N TRP A 190 -10.03 -4.89 -7.16
CA TRP A 190 -9.31 -3.63 -7.06
C TRP A 190 -10.04 -2.71 -6.08
N PHE A 191 -9.27 -1.81 -5.51
CA PHE A 191 -9.78 -0.71 -4.69
C PHE A 191 -8.84 0.48 -4.84
N LYS A 192 -9.37 1.67 -4.55
CA LYS A 192 -8.59 2.92 -4.54
C LYS A 192 -8.25 3.26 -3.09
N ASN A 193 -6.99 3.58 -2.79
CA ASN A 193 -6.63 4.12 -1.48
C ASN A 193 -7.04 5.61 -1.38
N TRP A 194 -7.91 5.91 -0.42
CA TRP A 194 -8.41 7.25 -0.09
C TRP A 194 -7.29 8.25 0.23
N LYS A 195 -7.48 9.54 -0.11
CA LYS A 195 -6.50 10.61 0.19
C LYS A 195 -6.14 10.67 1.68
N SER A 196 -7.06 10.31 2.58
CA SER A 196 -6.88 10.23 4.05
C SER A 196 -6.06 9.02 4.54
N LEU A 197 -5.87 7.99 3.71
CA LEU A 197 -5.12 6.77 4.01
C LEU A 197 -3.76 6.71 3.29
N LYS A 198 -3.45 7.70 2.44
CA LYS A 198 -2.19 7.76 1.71
C LYS A 198 -1.04 8.15 2.63
N SER A 199 -0.06 7.27 2.80
CA SER A 199 1.26 7.63 3.35
C SER A 199 2.13 8.40 2.34
N VAL A 200 1.70 8.42 1.07
CA VAL A 200 2.30 9.18 -0.03
C VAL A 200 1.21 10.09 -0.60
N HIS A 201 1.20 11.36 -0.20
CA HIS A 201 0.33 12.35 -0.84
C HIS A 201 0.61 12.36 -2.35
N ALA A 202 -0.46 12.35 -3.14
CA ALA A 202 -0.43 12.08 -4.56
C ALA A 202 0.41 13.11 -5.35
N LEU A 203 0.93 12.67 -6.49
CA LEU A 203 1.41 13.50 -7.59
C LEU A 203 0.22 14.33 -8.10
N GLY A 204 0.10 15.57 -7.63
CA GLY A 204 -0.97 16.47 -8.02
C GLY A 204 -1.02 17.65 -7.06
N GLY A 205 -0.51 18.80 -7.52
CA GLY A 205 -0.84 20.10 -6.95
C GLY A 205 -2.27 20.51 -7.28
#